data_AF-A0A928EPC1-F1
#
_entry.id   AF-A0A928EPC1-F1
#
_cell.length_a   1.000
_cell.length_b   1.000
_cell.length_c   1.000
_cell.angle_alpha   90.00
_cell.angle_beta   90.00
_cell.angle_gamma   90.00
#
_symmetry.space_group_name_H-M   'P 1'
#
loop_
_entity.id
_entity.type
_entity.pdbx_description
1 polymer ?
#
loop_
_entity_poly.entity_id
_entity_poly.type
_entity_poly.pdbx_seq_one_letter_code
_entity_poly.pdbx_strand_id
1 'polypeptide(L)'
;MALSKTANYKIVKDSGGNRYRFFCELSGMAVHTTKPFLEASPENELEKAWEEDGVRYFDKCHRCGRWVCGEMYNADVLECVECTPWENKPNFCPSCGKEVTFDDVFCSRCGLKLQYRKVDAHDG
;
A
#
# COMPACT_ATOMS: atom_id res chain seq x y z
N MET A 1 8.33 13.01 12.07
CA MET A 1 8.56 11.59 11.73
C MET A 1 9.45 11.56 10.51
N ALA A 2 10.53 10.76 10.51
CA ALA A 2 11.33 10.58 9.30
C ALA A 2 10.46 9.90 8.24
N LEU A 3 10.42 10.45 7.02
CA LEU A 3 9.74 9.82 5.90
C LEU A 3 10.48 8.52 5.57
N SER A 4 9.80 7.37 5.61
CA SER A 4 10.40 6.09 5.23
C SER A 4 10.85 6.13 3.76
N LYS A 5 12.06 5.64 3.49
CA LYS A 5 12.59 5.53 2.12
C LYS A 5 11.81 4.52 1.28
N THR A 6 11.27 3.49 1.93
CA THR A 6 10.57 2.37 1.29
C THR A 6 9.22 2.11 1.97
N ALA A 7 8.34 1.37 1.30
CA ALA A 7 7.18 0.78 1.94
C ALA A 7 7.57 -0.27 2.99
N ASN A 8 6.66 -0.57 3.93
CA ASN A 8 6.80 -1.70 4.85
C ASN A 8 7.13 -3.00 4.10
N TYR A 9 8.03 -3.82 4.65
CA TYR A 9 8.48 -5.04 3.97
C TYR A 9 8.73 -6.21 4.91
N LYS A 10 8.78 -7.41 4.30
CA LYS A 10 9.32 -8.63 4.90
C LYS A 10 10.32 -9.26 3.95
N ILE A 11 11.42 -9.77 4.49
CA ILE A 11 12.43 -10.49 3.72
C ILE A 11 12.00 -11.95 3.59
N VAL A 12 12.07 -12.47 2.36
CA VAL A 12 11.88 -13.89 2.03
C VAL A 12 13.21 -14.43 1.50
N LYS A 13 13.76 -15.46 2.16
CA LYS A 13 15.02 -16.08 1.75
C LYS A 13 14.81 -16.91 0.47
N ASP A 14 15.71 -16.75 -0.50
CA ASP A 14 15.75 -17.49 -1.76
C ASP A 14 17.20 -17.94 -2.04
N SER A 15 17.39 -19.01 -2.83
CA SER A 15 18.72 -19.50 -3.20
C SER A 15 19.58 -18.45 -3.93
N GLY A 16 18.95 -17.49 -4.63
CA GLY A 16 19.62 -16.43 -5.37
C GLY A 16 19.82 -15.11 -4.60
N GLY A 17 19.48 -15.07 -3.31
CA GLY A 17 19.51 -13.85 -2.48
C GLY A 17 18.22 -13.62 -1.70
N ASN A 18 18.04 -12.42 -1.18
CA ASN A 18 16.81 -12.03 -0.49
C ASN A 18 15.77 -11.51 -1.49
N ARG A 19 14.51 -11.89 -1.30
CA ARG A 19 13.37 -11.21 -1.92
C ARG A 19 12.70 -10.31 -0.90
N TYR A 20 12.22 -9.16 -1.36
CA TYR A 20 11.52 -8.20 -0.51
C TYR A 20 10.05 -8.23 -0.86
N ARG A 21 9.23 -8.66 0.10
CA ARG A 21 7.77 -8.57 0.01
C ARG A 21 7.33 -7.25 0.60
N PHE A 22 6.89 -6.32 -0.23
CA PHE A 22 6.45 -4.99 0.18
C PHE A 22 4.94 -4.95 0.43
N PHE A 23 4.53 -4.12 1.37
CA PHE A 23 3.16 -4.01 1.87
C PHE A 23 2.66 -2.57 1.86
N CYS A 24 1.40 -2.38 1.49
CA CYS A 24 0.72 -1.09 1.58
C CYS A 24 0.64 -0.66 3.05
N GLU A 25 1.13 0.55 3.37
CA GLU A 25 1.15 1.05 4.76
C GLU A 25 -0.22 1.42 5.31
N LEU A 26 -1.24 1.54 4.44
CA LEU A 26 -2.62 1.83 4.84
C LEU A 26 -3.48 0.57 4.97
N SER A 27 -3.48 -0.29 3.95
CA SER A 27 -4.33 -1.48 3.91
C SER A 27 -3.67 -2.72 4.51
N GLY A 28 -2.34 -2.74 4.64
CA GLY A 28 -1.56 -3.90 5.08
C GLY A 28 -1.45 -5.01 4.03
N MET A 29 -1.99 -4.83 2.82
CA MET A 29 -1.89 -5.85 1.77
C MET A 29 -0.46 -5.99 1.27
N ALA A 30 -0.05 -7.22 0.98
CA ALA A 30 1.13 -7.49 0.19
C ALA A 30 0.90 -7.04 -1.25
N VAL A 31 1.73 -6.12 -1.74
CA VAL A 31 1.57 -5.51 -3.07
C VAL A 31 2.50 -6.18 -4.08
N HIS A 32 3.77 -6.36 -3.70
CA HIS A 32 4.78 -6.91 -4.59
C HIS A 32 5.80 -7.77 -3.83
N THR A 33 6.33 -8.79 -4.50
CA THR A 33 7.52 -9.52 -4.03
C THR A 33 8.56 -9.45 -5.14
N THR A 34 9.73 -8.91 -4.82
CA THR A 34 10.77 -8.67 -5.81
C THR A 34 11.38 -9.94 -6.39
N LYS A 35 12.15 -9.79 -7.48
CA LYS A 35 13.23 -10.73 -7.80
C LYS A 35 14.23 -10.86 -6.63
N PRO A 36 15.06 -11.91 -6.56
CA PRO A 36 16.12 -11.98 -5.57
C PRO A 36 17.14 -10.86 -5.82
N PHE A 37 17.59 -10.24 -4.73
CA PHE A 37 18.72 -9.32 -4.69
C PHE A 37 19.77 -9.88 -3.75
N LEU A 38 21.04 -9.67 -4.10
CA LEU A 38 22.19 -10.05 -3.30
C LEU A 38 23.21 -8.92 -3.36
N GLU A 39 23.37 -8.19 -2.26
CA GLU A 39 24.34 -7.09 -2.16
C GLU A 39 25.24 -7.24 -0.93
N ALA A 40 26.33 -6.46 -0.90
CA ALA A 40 27.32 -6.52 0.17
C ALA A 40 26.79 -6.06 1.54
N SER A 41 25.81 -5.15 1.58
CA SER A 41 25.15 -4.69 2.81
C SER A 41 23.63 -4.85 2.72
N PRO A 42 22.94 -5.20 3.82
CA PRO A 42 21.48 -5.29 3.83
C PRO A 42 20.76 -3.97 3.46
N GLU A 43 21.36 -2.84 3.81
CA GLU A 43 20.82 -1.51 3.54
C GLU A 43 20.83 -1.19 2.04
N ASN A 44 21.96 -1.43 1.36
CA ASN A 44 22.07 -1.22 -0.08
C ASN A 44 21.19 -2.23 -0.84
N GLU A 45 21.09 -3.47 -0.34
CA GLU A 45 20.22 -4.49 -0.93
C GLU A 45 18.75 -4.07 -0.90
N LEU A 46 18.27 -3.56 0.24
CA LEU A 46 16.91 -3.05 0.38
C LEU A 46 16.67 -1.83 -0.52
N GLU A 47 17.60 -0.87 -0.53
CA GLU A 47 17.49 0.34 -1.35
C GLU A 47 17.39 -0.03 -2.83
N LYS A 48 18.27 -0.93 -3.31
CA LYS A 48 18.24 -1.43 -4.68
C LYS A 48 16.98 -2.22 -5.00
N ALA A 49 16.53 -3.10 -4.09
CA ALA A 49 15.29 -3.85 -4.27
C ALA A 49 14.06 -2.93 -4.34
N TRP A 50 14.07 -1.82 -3.60
CA TRP A 50 13.02 -0.81 -3.66
C TRP A 50 13.10 0.00 -4.95
N GLU A 51 14.25 0.63 -5.24
CA GLU A 51 14.40 1.57 -6.36
C GLU A 51 14.32 0.88 -7.73
N GLU A 52 14.90 -0.31 -7.89
CA GLU A 52 14.88 -1.01 -9.17
C GLU A 52 13.59 -1.80 -9.42
N ASP A 53 12.81 -2.14 -8.38
CA ASP A 53 11.68 -3.07 -8.50
C ASP A 53 10.46 -2.59 -7.71
N GLY A 54 10.56 -2.50 -6.38
CA GLY A 54 9.41 -2.24 -5.49
C GLY A 54 8.64 -0.94 -5.73
N VAL A 55 9.33 0.19 -5.91
CA VAL A 55 8.74 1.54 -5.85
C VAL A 55 7.63 1.77 -6.88
N ARG A 56 7.71 1.12 -8.05
CA ARG A 56 6.75 1.30 -9.16
C ARG A 56 5.33 0.81 -8.84
N TYR A 57 5.17 0.06 -7.75
CA TYR A 57 3.89 -0.51 -7.31
C TYR A 57 3.22 0.30 -6.19
N PHE A 58 3.80 1.45 -5.83
CA PHE A 58 3.36 2.28 -4.72
C PHE A 58 3.32 3.74 -5.09
N ASP A 59 2.38 4.46 -4.49
CA ASP A 59 2.28 5.91 -4.52
C ASP A 59 2.59 6.47 -3.13
N LYS A 60 3.32 7.59 -3.08
CA LYS A 60 3.63 8.27 -1.81
C LYS A 60 2.61 9.37 -1.55
N CYS A 61 1.89 9.29 -0.44
CA CYS A 61 0.97 10.34 -0.05
C CYS A 61 1.72 11.66 0.20
N HIS A 62 1.33 12.74 -0.49
CA HIS A 62 1.97 14.05 -0.33
C HIS A 62 1.65 14.74 1.01
N ARG A 63 0.60 14.29 1.73
CA ARG A 63 0.23 14.81 3.05
C ARG A 63 0.94 14.09 4.20
N CYS A 64 0.84 12.76 4.25
CA CYS A 64 1.35 11.98 5.39
C CYS A 64 2.64 11.21 5.09
N GLY A 65 3.06 11.14 3.82
CA GLY A 65 4.30 10.49 3.42
C GLY A 65 4.29 8.97 3.34
N ARG A 66 3.15 8.33 3.64
CA ARG A 66 2.99 6.86 3.56
C ARG A 66 3.11 6.37 2.12
N TRP A 67 3.72 5.21 1.94
CA TRP A 67 3.67 4.44 0.70
C TRP A 67 2.43 3.55 0.69
N VAL A 68 1.52 3.80 -0.24
CA VAL A 68 0.25 3.08 -0.38
C VAL A 68 0.14 2.42 -1.76
N CYS A 69 -0.62 1.34 -1.86
CA CYS A 69 -0.96 0.78 -3.16
C CYS A 69 -1.92 1.72 -3.91
N GLY A 70 -1.97 1.61 -5.24
CA GLY A 70 -2.82 2.46 -6.08
C GLY A 70 -4.29 2.41 -5.67
N GLU A 71 -4.78 1.26 -5.19
CA GLU A 71 -6.15 1.15 -4.68
C GLU A 71 -6.42 2.04 -3.48
N MET A 72 -5.40 2.44 -2.72
CA MET A 72 -5.50 3.27 -1.51
C MET A 72 -4.99 4.70 -1.74
N TYR A 73 -4.71 5.06 -2.99
CA TYR A 73 -4.22 6.38 -3.39
C TYR A 73 -5.30 7.14 -4.14
N ASN A 74 -5.58 8.36 -3.68
CA ASN A 74 -6.43 9.31 -4.37
C ASN A 74 -5.56 10.17 -5.29
N ALA A 75 -5.44 9.72 -6.54
CA ALA A 75 -4.60 10.36 -7.55
C ALA A 75 -5.06 11.79 -7.91
N ASP A 76 -6.35 12.12 -7.72
CA ASP A 76 -6.89 13.44 -8.05
C ASP A 76 -6.32 14.55 -7.16
N VAL A 77 -5.92 14.20 -5.93
CA VAL A 77 -5.37 15.13 -4.94
C VAL A 77 -3.95 14.76 -4.49
N LEU A 78 -3.37 13.70 -5.05
CA LEU A 78 -2.04 13.19 -4.73
C LEU A 78 -1.84 12.78 -3.25
N GLU A 79 -2.87 12.22 -2.64
CA GLU A 79 -2.86 11.82 -1.22
C GLU A 79 -3.45 10.41 -1.03
N CYS A 80 -3.17 9.77 0.10
CA CYS A 80 -3.85 8.52 0.44
C CYS A 80 -5.30 8.78 0.86
N VAL A 81 -6.13 7.75 0.76
CA VAL A 81 -7.58 7.85 0.98
C VAL A 81 -7.98 7.99 2.45
N GLU A 82 -7.02 7.81 3.36
CA GLU A 82 -7.18 8.19 4.76
C GLU A 82 -7.00 9.72 4.96
N CYS A 83 -6.11 10.35 4.19
CA CYS A 83 -5.88 11.79 4.24
C CYS A 83 -6.99 12.56 3.52
N THR A 84 -7.35 12.10 2.32
CA THR A 84 -8.45 12.65 1.52
C THR A 84 -9.24 11.50 0.88
N PRO A 85 -10.35 11.07 1.51
CA PRO A 85 -11.22 10.01 0.98
C PRO A 85 -11.77 10.37 -0.42
N TRP A 86 -12.11 9.36 -1.23
CA TRP A 86 -12.85 9.61 -2.47
C TRP A 86 -14.26 10.12 -2.18
N GLU A 87 -14.74 11.07 -2.99
CA GLU A 87 -16.11 11.59 -2.90
C GLU A 87 -17.15 10.47 -3.08
N ASN A 88 -16.93 9.58 -4.04
CA ASN A 88 -17.78 8.42 -4.30
C ASN A 88 -17.06 7.13 -3.90
N LYS A 89 -17.46 6.55 -2.77
CA LYS A 89 -16.89 5.28 -2.31
C LYS A 89 -17.41 4.13 -3.17
N PRO A 90 -16.52 3.23 -3.65
CA PRO A 90 -16.95 2.11 -4.46
C PRO A 90 -17.65 1.05 -3.59
N ASN A 91 -18.79 0.53 -4.06
CA ASN A 91 -19.46 -0.66 -3.50
C ASN A 91 -18.74 -1.97 -3.86
N PHE A 92 -17.52 -1.87 -4.38
CA PHE A 92 -16.71 -2.99 -4.81
C PHE A 92 -15.31 -2.84 -4.22
N CYS A 93 -14.77 -3.97 -3.75
CA CYS A 93 -13.40 -4.07 -3.29
C CYS A 93 -12.44 -3.64 -4.42
N PRO A 94 -11.60 -2.61 -4.24
CA PRO A 94 -10.77 -2.09 -5.31
C PRO A 94 -9.67 -3.09 -5.72
N SER A 95 -9.36 -4.07 -4.87
CA SER A 95 -8.35 -5.08 -5.18
C SER A 95 -8.89 -6.27 -5.98
N CYS A 96 -10.12 -6.72 -5.75
CA CYS A 96 -10.63 -7.96 -6.34
C CYS A 96 -12.00 -7.86 -7.00
N GLY A 97 -12.63 -6.68 -6.97
CA GLY A 97 -13.93 -6.42 -7.60
C GLY A 97 -15.13 -7.08 -6.89
N LYS A 98 -14.94 -7.79 -5.78
CA LYS A 98 -16.07 -8.33 -5.00
C LYS A 98 -16.89 -7.18 -4.43
N GLU A 99 -18.20 -7.30 -4.49
CA GLU A 99 -19.13 -6.38 -3.82
C GLU A 99 -18.90 -6.36 -2.29
N VAL A 100 -18.88 -5.14 -1.76
CA VAL A 100 -18.63 -4.81 -0.35
C VAL A 100 -19.60 -3.72 0.08
N THR A 101 -19.93 -3.72 1.36
CA THR A 101 -20.80 -2.73 2.01
C THR A 101 -19.97 -1.72 2.80
N PHE A 102 -20.60 -0.61 3.20
CA PHE A 102 -19.94 0.42 4.01
C PHE A 102 -19.52 -0.07 5.40
N ASP A 103 -20.15 -1.12 5.92
CA ASP A 103 -19.83 -1.68 7.24
C ASP A 103 -18.76 -2.78 7.16
N ASP A 104 -18.36 -3.20 5.95
CA ASP A 104 -17.27 -4.15 5.78
C ASP A 104 -15.92 -3.51 6.13
N VAL A 105 -15.26 -4.05 7.14
CA VAL A 105 -13.89 -3.64 7.53
C VAL A 105 -12.83 -4.38 6.69
N PHE A 106 -13.15 -5.58 6.23
CA PHE A 106 -12.27 -6.40 5.39
C PHE A 106 -13.05 -7.04 4.25
N CYS A 107 -12.46 -7.12 3.07
CA CYS A 107 -13.04 -7.86 1.95
C CYS A 107 -13.05 -9.37 2.27
N SER A 108 -14.24 -9.97 2.29
CA SER A 108 -14.40 -11.39 2.58
C SER A 108 -13.79 -12.33 1.53
N ARG A 109 -13.37 -11.82 0.37
CA ARG A 109 -12.74 -12.61 -0.71
C ARG A 109 -11.22 -12.56 -0.68
N CYS A 110 -10.63 -11.37 -0.59
CA CYS A 110 -9.17 -11.20 -0.68
C CYS A 110 -8.52 -10.78 0.64
N GLY A 111 -9.30 -10.44 1.66
CA GLY A 111 -8.79 -9.96 2.95
C GLY A 111 -8.30 -8.51 2.96
N LEU A 112 -8.48 -7.77 1.85
CA LEU A 112 -8.15 -6.33 1.82
C LEU A 112 -8.86 -5.61 2.96
N LYS A 113 -8.12 -4.90 3.81
CA LYS A 113 -8.72 -3.96 4.77
C LYS A 113 -9.35 -2.79 4.00
N LEU A 114 -10.65 -2.64 4.13
CA LEU A 114 -11.43 -1.62 3.46
C LEU A 114 -11.41 -0.35 4.32
N GLN A 115 -10.98 0.76 3.74
CA GLN A 115 -10.84 2.05 4.42
C GLN A 115 -11.83 3.07 3.83
N TYR A 116 -13.08 2.66 3.63
CA TYR A 116 -14.17 3.55 3.21
C TYR A 116 -14.72 4.35 4.39
N ARG A 117 -13.87 5.02 5.18
CA ARG A 117 -14.28 5.67 6.43
C ARG A 117 -15.47 6.60 6.18
N LYS A 118 -16.62 6.36 6.82
CA LYS A 118 -17.82 7.23 6.74
C LYS A 118 -17.37 8.68 6.83
N VAL A 119 -17.73 9.49 5.83
CA VAL A 119 -17.70 10.94 6.03
C VAL A 119 -18.92 11.13 6.90
N ASP A 120 -18.74 11.14 8.21
CA ASP A 120 -19.85 11.48 9.08
C ASP A 120 -20.26 12.88 8.67
N ALA A 121 -21.47 12.98 8.12
CA ALA A 121 -22.13 14.25 7.83
C ALA A 121 -22.44 14.90 9.18
N HIS A 122 -21.42 15.42 9.85
CA HIS A 122 -21.58 16.21 11.05
C HIS A 122 -20.41 17.18 11.21
N ASP A 123 -20.38 18.21 10.37
CA ASP A 123 -20.25 19.55 10.93
C ASP A 123 -21.11 20.50 10.10
N GLY A 124 -21.97 21.24 10.80
CA GLY A 124 -22.89 22.20 10.23
C GLY A 124 -22.23 23.52 9.87
#